data_AF-A0A379FY37-F1
#
_entry.id   AF-A0A379FY37-F1
#
_cell.length_a   1.000
_cell.length_b   1.000
_cell.length_c   1.000
_cell.angle_alpha   90.00
_cell.angle_beta   90.00
_cell.angle_gamma   90.00
#
_symmetry.space_group_name_H-M   'P 1'
#
loop_
_entity.id
_entity.type
_entity.pdbx_description
1 polymer ?
#
loop_
_entity_poly.entity_id
_entity_poly.type
_entity_poly.pdbx_seq_one_letter_code
_entity_poly.pdbx_strand_id
1 'polypeptide(L)' 'MKILDCTLRDGGYYNNWDFEPHVVKSYLQAVAKS' A
#
# COMPACT_ATOMS: atom_id res chain seq x y z
N MET A 1 18.94 7.59 5.67
CA MET A 1 17.58 7.96 6.09
C MET A 1 16.67 6.77 5.82
N LYS A 2 15.80 6.40 6.76
CA LYS A 2 14.81 5.32 6.55
C LYS A 2 13.43 5.97 6.46
N ILE A 3 12.62 5.56 5.48
CA ILE A 3 11.24 6.03 5.29
C ILE A 3 10.33 4.81 5.44
N LEU A 4 9.26 4.97 6.22
CA LEU A 4 8.21 3.97 6.37
C LEU A 4 6.99 4.44 5.58
N ASP A 5 6.46 3.57 4.74
CA ASP A 5 5.21 3.80 4.03
C ASP A 5 4.06 3.05 4.72
N CYS A 6 2.98 3.78 5.03
CA CYS A 6 1.82 3.25 5.76
C CYS A 6 0.53 3.28 4.93
N THR A 7 0.60 3.51 3.61
CA THR A 7 -0.59 3.83 2.79
C THR A 7 -1.67 2.76 2.83
N LEU A 8 -1.32 1.48 2.63
CA LEU A 8 -2.30 0.39 2.67
C LEU A 8 -2.86 0.17 4.08
N ARG A 9 -2.04 0.42 5.11
CA ARG A 9 -2.44 0.27 6.51
C ARG A 9 -3.42 1.36 6.93
N ASP A 10 -3.11 2.61 6.62
CA ASP A 10 -3.94 3.76 6.97
C ASP A 10 -5.18 3.85 6.07
N GLY A 11 -5.03 3.58 4.77
CA GLY A 11 -6.15 3.51 3.83
C GLY A 11 -7.11 2.36 4.12
N GLY A 12 -6.63 1.26 4.73
CA GLY A 12 -7.46 0.13 5.13
C GLY A 12 -8.58 0.51 6.10
N TYR A 13 -8.39 1.56 6.91
CA TYR A 13 -9.44 2.10 7.78
C TYR A 13 -10.68 2.57 7.00
N TYR A 14 -10.49 3.13 5.80
CA TYR A 14 -11.58 3.62 4.95
C TYR A 14 -12.10 2.55 3.99
N ASN A 15 -11.23 1.64 3.57
CA ASN A 15 -11.55 0.64 2.56
C ASN A 15 -11.89 -0.73 3.16
N ASN A 16 -12.24 -0.80 4.45
CA ASN A 16 -12.51 -2.06 5.19
C ASN A 16 -11.40 -3.13 5.02
N TRP A 17 -10.15 -2.70 4.86
CA TRP A 17 -8.99 -3.54 4.52
C TRP A 17 -9.15 -4.40 3.26
N ASP A 18 -10.10 -4.07 2.37
CA ASP A 18 -10.41 -4.84 1.18
C ASP A 18 -9.85 -4.17 -0.09
N PHE A 19 -8.56 -4.38 -0.33
CA PHE A 19 -7.90 -3.91 -1.54
C PHE A 19 -7.87 -5.01 -2.58
N GLU A 20 -8.24 -4.67 -3.82
CA GLU A 20 -8.15 -5.63 -4.91
C GLU A 20 -6.68 -6.07 -5.11
N PRO A 21 -6.42 -7.36 -5.37
CA PRO A 21 -5.05 -7.89 -5.43
C PRO A 21 -4.14 -7.16 -6.42
N HIS A 22 -4.71 -6.65 -7.52
CA HIS A 22 -3.96 -5.91 -8.54
C HIS A 22 -3.50 -4.53 -8.05
N VAL A 23 -4.28 -3.86 -7.18
CA VAL A 23 -3.92 -2.59 -6.54
C VAL A 23 -2.75 -2.82 -5.58
N VAL A 24 -2.87 -3.83 -4.70
CA VAL A 24 -1.80 -4.18 -3.75
C VAL A 24 -0.51 -4.50 -4.47
N LYS A 25 -0.57 -5.32 -5.53
CA LYS A 25 0.62 -5.70 -6.31
C LYS A 25 1.25 -4.49 -7.00
N SER A 26 0.46 -3.64 -7.63
CA SER A 26 0.95 -2.43 -8.30
C SER A 26 1.61 -1.48 -7.31
N TYR A 27 0.99 -1.31 -6.15
CA TYR A 27 1.49 -0.47 -5.06
C TYR A 27 2.85 -0.94 -4.54
N LEU A 28 2.96 -2.22 -4.18
CA LEU A 28 4.21 -2.80 -3.67
C LEU A 28 5.34 -2.74 -4.71
N GLN A 29 5.01 -2.93 -6.00
CA GLN A 29 5.98 -2.79 -7.09
C GLN A 29 6.46 -1.34 -7.27
N ALA A 30 5.58 -0.36 -7.04
CA ALA A 30 5.97 1.05 -7.08
C ALA A 30 6.89 1.39 -5.91
N VAL A 31 6.50 1.03 -4.68
CA VAL A 31 7.30 1.30 -3.46
C VAL A 31 8.67 0.63 -3.51
N ALA A 32 8.78 -0.58 -4.06
CA ALA A 32 10.06 -1.28 -4.20
C ALA A 32 11.01 -0.65 -5.25
N LYS A 33 10.51 0.21 -6.13
CA LYS A 33 11.30 0.91 -7.17
C LYS A 33 11.64 2.36 -6.79
N SER A 34 11.21 2.81 -5.62
CA SER A 34 11.38 4.18 -5.11
C SER A 34 12.71 4.41 -4.40
#